data_AF-A0A498DMJ6-F1
#
_entry.id   AF-A0A498DMJ6-F1
#
_cell.length_a   1.000
_cell.length_b   1.000
_cell.length_c   1.000
_cell.angle_alpha   90.00
_cell.angle_beta   90.00
_cell.angle_gamma   90.00
#
_symmetry.space_group_name_H-M   'P 1'
#
loop_
_entity.id
_entity.type
_entity.pdbx_description
1 polymer ?
#
loop_
_entity_poly.entity_id
_entity_poly.type
_entity_poly.pdbx_seq_one_letter_code
_entity_poly.pdbx_strand_id
1 'polypeptide(L)'
;MTNTRQARSNGARPTRCPRCHRPVLRQLVGQRAALDVTADTAPLAPAAAHALTGPNRLAWCLRQTRDGPDLRWTGPTHRAGCPHPHVIDHQCTAPNRPRAATATAQPGLF
;
A
#
# COMPACT_ATOMS: atom_id res chain seq x y z
N MET A 1 25.33 -0.46 -20.42
CA MET A 1 24.43 0.51 -19.78
C MET A 1 23.00 -0.02 -19.90
N THR A 2 22.58 -0.92 -19.01
CA THR A 2 21.30 -1.64 -19.17
C THR A 2 20.20 -0.87 -18.45
N ASN A 3 19.43 -0.13 -19.24
CA ASN A 3 18.28 0.66 -18.81
C ASN A 3 17.15 -0.27 -18.35
N THR A 4 16.88 -0.30 -17.03
CA THR A 4 15.91 -1.17 -16.37
C THR A 4 14.49 -0.77 -16.76
N ARG A 5 13.98 -1.43 -17.81
CA ARG A 5 12.61 -1.27 -18.31
C ARG A 5 11.59 -1.76 -17.28
N GLN A 6 10.55 -0.94 -17.08
CA GLN A 6 9.18 -1.29 -16.65
C GLN A 6 9.02 -1.79 -15.21
N ALA A 7 8.71 -0.86 -14.30
CA ALA A 7 7.98 -1.19 -13.08
C ALA A 7 6.56 -1.65 -13.47
N ARG A 8 6.39 -2.95 -13.75
CA ARG A 8 5.09 -3.59 -13.64
C ARG A 8 4.65 -3.41 -12.18
N SER A 9 3.40 -3.01 -11.94
CA SER A 9 2.83 -3.14 -10.61
C SER A 9 2.96 -4.61 -10.22
N ASN A 10 3.99 -4.97 -9.44
CA ASN A 10 4.03 -6.28 -8.80
C ASN A 10 2.80 -6.26 -7.90
N GLY A 11 1.77 -7.02 -8.27
CA GLY A 11 0.47 -6.98 -7.61
C GLY A 11 0.59 -7.03 -6.09
N ALA A 12 -0.39 -6.46 -5.42
CA ALA A 12 -0.44 -6.30 -3.98
C ALA A 12 0.05 -7.56 -3.26
N ARG A 13 0.92 -7.34 -2.28
CA ARG A 13 1.48 -8.41 -1.46
C ARG A 13 0.91 -8.31 -0.05
N PRO A 14 0.29 -9.38 0.48
CA PRO A 14 -0.08 -9.41 1.88
C PRO A 14 1.18 -9.42 2.74
N THR A 15 1.20 -8.58 3.77
CA THR A 15 2.27 -8.48 4.75
C THR A 15 1.71 -7.99 6.08
N ARG A 16 2.59 -7.63 7.02
CA ARG A 16 2.22 -7.01 8.29
C ARG A 16 2.76 -5.60 8.35
N CYS A 17 1.96 -4.68 8.90
CA CYS A 17 2.44 -3.36 9.25
C CYS A 17 3.62 -3.50 10.24
N PRO A 18 4.80 -2.91 9.98
CA PRO A 18 5.97 -3.08 10.83
C PRO A 18 5.82 -2.43 12.22
N ARG A 19 4.80 -1.57 12.40
CA ARG A 19 4.56 -0.83 13.66
C ARG A 19 3.47 -1.46 14.53
N CYS A 20 2.33 -1.82 13.93
CA CYS A 20 1.20 -2.37 14.67
C CYS A 20 0.93 -3.86 14.39
N HIS A 21 1.72 -4.49 13.52
CA HIS A 21 1.63 -5.91 13.12
C HIS A 21 0.30 -6.35 12.50
N ARG A 22 -0.63 -5.41 12.27
CA ARG A 22 -1.90 -5.65 11.57
C ARG A 22 -1.63 -6.12 10.13
N PRO A 23 -2.47 -7.02 9.60
CA PRO A 23 -2.37 -7.46 8.21
C PRO A 23 -2.65 -6.28 7.27
N VAL A 24 -1.80 -6.10 6.27
CA VAL A 24 -1.90 -5.03 5.26
C VAL A 24 -1.55 -5.56 3.86
N LEU A 25 -2.03 -4.89 2.83
CA LEU A 25 -1.60 -5.07 1.44
C LEU A 25 -0.60 -3.98 1.07
N ARG A 26 0.56 -4.36 0.51
CA ARG A 26 1.53 -3.40 -0.02
C ARG A 26 1.66 -3.50 -1.53
N GLN A 27 1.62 -2.38 -2.23
CA GLN A 27 1.79 -2.32 -3.69
C GLN A 27 2.43 -1.00 -4.10
N LEU A 28 3.35 -1.05 -5.06
CA LEU A 28 3.78 0.14 -5.80
C LEU A 28 2.77 0.39 -6.94
N VAL A 29 1.97 1.45 -6.85
CA VAL A 29 0.90 1.76 -7.82
C VAL A 29 1.28 2.96 -8.68
N GLY A 30 1.27 2.78 -10.00
CA GLY A 30 1.55 3.83 -10.98
C GLY A 30 2.83 3.56 -11.77
N GLN A 31 2.99 4.24 -12.92
CA GLN A 31 4.10 4.00 -13.85
C GLN A 31 5.15 5.11 -13.88
N ARG A 32 4.77 6.37 -13.63
CA ARG A 32 5.67 7.55 -13.71
C ARG A 32 5.92 8.20 -12.34
N ALA A 33 4.88 8.30 -11.52
CA ALA A 33 4.96 8.73 -10.12
C ALA A 33 4.30 7.63 -9.29
N ALA A 34 5.07 6.61 -8.95
CA ALA A 34 4.53 5.42 -8.33
C ALA A 34 4.38 5.63 -6.81
N LEU A 35 3.19 5.35 -6.28
CA LEU A 35 2.88 5.47 -4.85
C LEU A 35 3.17 4.11 -4.17
N ASP A 36 3.95 4.11 -3.08
CA ASP A 36 4.06 2.95 -2.18
C ASP A 36 2.81 2.92 -1.30
N VAL A 37 1.84 2.13 -1.72
CA VAL A 37 0.55 2.00 -1.05
C VAL A 37 0.66 0.95 0.04
N THR A 38 0.17 1.28 1.24
CA THR A 38 -0.12 0.32 2.29
C THR A 38 -1.59 0.43 2.64
N ALA A 39 -2.39 -0.58 2.27
CA ALA A 39 -3.82 -0.62 2.50
C ALA A 39 -4.19 -1.68 3.55
N ASP A 40 -5.29 -1.48 4.26
CA ASP A 40 -5.87 -2.52 5.12
C ASP A 40 -6.32 -3.73 4.28
N THR A 41 -6.31 -4.93 4.86
CA THR A 41 -6.78 -6.15 4.16
C THR A 41 -8.30 -6.34 4.19
N ALA A 42 -9.02 -5.56 4.99
CA ALA A 42 -10.45 -5.71 5.18
C ALA A 42 -11.21 -5.16 3.95
N PRO A 43 -11.90 -6.01 3.17
CA PRO A 43 -12.66 -5.56 2.02
C PRO A 43 -13.90 -4.78 2.46
N LEU A 44 -14.21 -3.71 1.73
CA LEU A 44 -15.34 -2.82 1.95
C LEU A 44 -16.17 -2.71 0.67
N ALA A 45 -17.47 -2.45 0.83
CA ALA A 45 -18.30 -2.01 -0.29
C ALA A 45 -17.78 -0.65 -0.82
N PRO A 46 -17.89 -0.37 -2.14
CA PRO A 46 -17.38 0.87 -2.72
C PRO A 46 -17.86 2.15 -2.02
N ALA A 47 -19.14 2.22 -1.69
CA ALA A 47 -19.73 3.36 -0.99
C ALA A 47 -19.16 3.54 0.43
N ALA A 48 -18.97 2.43 1.17
CA ALA A 48 -18.38 2.46 2.50
C ALA A 48 -16.92 2.90 2.47
N ALA A 49 -16.14 2.41 1.50
CA ALA A 49 -14.76 2.86 1.33
C ALA A 49 -14.68 4.35 0.97
N HIS A 50 -15.56 4.83 0.08
CA HIS A 50 -15.61 6.25 -0.30
C HIS A 50 -15.91 7.16 0.90
N ALA A 51 -16.84 6.76 1.78
CA ALA A 51 -17.18 7.49 2.99
C ALA A 51 -16.01 7.61 4.00
N LEU A 52 -15.00 6.74 3.90
CA LEU A 52 -13.82 6.75 4.75
C LEU A 52 -12.63 7.47 4.11
N THR A 53 -12.75 7.93 2.86
CA THR A 53 -11.66 8.66 2.20
C THR A 53 -11.50 10.07 2.77
N GLY A 54 -10.29 10.59 2.68
CA GLY A 54 -9.96 11.94 3.11
C GLY A 54 -8.64 12.41 2.47
N PRO A 55 -8.16 13.62 2.80
CA PRO A 55 -6.98 14.20 2.16
C PRO A 55 -5.73 13.31 2.22
N ASN A 56 -5.58 12.51 3.28
CA ASN A 56 -4.46 11.59 3.51
C ASN A 56 -4.91 10.14 3.64
N ARG A 57 -6.06 9.79 3.05
CA ARG A 57 -6.60 8.42 3.08
C ARG A 57 -7.36 8.13 1.81
N LEU A 58 -6.75 7.34 0.94
CA LEU A 58 -7.31 6.98 -0.36
C LEU A 58 -8.04 5.63 -0.26
N ALA A 59 -9.01 5.46 -1.14
CA ALA A 59 -9.62 4.18 -1.44
C ALA A 59 -8.96 3.55 -2.67
N TRP A 60 -8.88 2.22 -2.63
CA TRP A 60 -8.25 1.39 -3.64
C TRP A 60 -9.22 0.28 -4.03
N CYS A 61 -9.45 0.13 -5.33
CA CYS A 61 -10.17 -1.00 -5.87
C CYS A 61 -9.28 -2.25 -5.75
N LEU A 62 -9.77 -3.26 -5.04
CA LEU A 62 -9.09 -4.53 -4.84
C LEU A 62 -9.57 -5.52 -5.89
N ARG A 63 -8.70 -5.85 -6.84
CA ARG A 63 -8.99 -6.81 -7.89
C ARG A 63 -8.19 -8.08 -7.69
N GLN A 64 -8.79 -9.22 -8.02
CA GLN A 64 -8.07 -10.47 -8.12
C GLN A 64 -7.60 -10.65 -9.56
N THR A 65 -6.30 -10.86 -9.74
CA THR A 65 -5.68 -11.14 -11.03
C THR A 65 -5.01 -12.51 -10.98
N ARG A 66 -4.52 -13.01 -12.13
CA ARG A 66 -3.75 -14.25 -12.19
C ARG A 66 -2.51 -14.22 -11.29
N ASP A 67 -1.90 -13.05 -11.10
CA ASP A 67 -0.66 -12.85 -10.34
C ASP A 67 -0.92 -12.48 -8.86
N GLY A 68 -2.18 -12.60 -8.42
CA GLY A 68 -2.64 -12.26 -7.08
C GLY A 68 -3.46 -10.97 -7.02
N PRO A 69 -3.67 -10.42 -5.82
CA PRO A 69 -4.43 -9.19 -5.66
C PRO A 69 -3.71 -8.01 -6.31
N ASP A 70 -4.47 -7.05 -6.82
CA ASP A 70 -3.99 -5.82 -7.46
C ASP A 70 -4.80 -4.63 -6.95
N LEU A 71 -4.11 -3.58 -6.49
CA LEU A 71 -4.70 -2.34 -6.03
C LEU A 71 -4.72 -1.32 -7.16
N ARG A 72 -5.89 -0.74 -7.42
CA ARG A 72 -6.04 0.39 -8.34
C ARG A 72 -6.64 1.59 -7.65
N TRP A 73 -6.11 2.77 -7.94
CA TRP A 73 -6.65 4.01 -7.40
C TRP A 73 -8.10 4.22 -7.85
N THR A 74 -8.99 4.59 -6.92
CA THR A 74 -10.39 4.91 -7.20
C THR A 74 -10.61 6.40 -7.48
N GLY A 75 -9.62 7.06 -8.10
CA GLY A 75 -9.66 8.48 -8.43
C GLY A 75 -10.67 8.83 -9.55
N PRO A 76 -10.61 10.05 -10.11
CA PRO A 76 -11.59 10.57 -11.06
C PRO A 76 -11.82 9.72 -12.32
N THR A 77 -10.82 8.94 -12.73
CA THR A 77 -10.87 8.07 -13.91
C THR A 77 -11.38 6.65 -13.60
N HIS A 78 -11.75 6.39 -12.35
CA HIS A 78 -12.28 5.10 -11.95
C HIS A 78 -13.75 4.94 -12.38
N ARG A 79 -14.09 3.75 -12.89
CA ARG A 79 -15.45 3.47 -13.39
C ARG A 79 -16.48 3.62 -12.26
N ALA A 80 -17.53 4.40 -12.51
CA ALA A 80 -18.69 4.46 -11.64
C ALA A 80 -19.39 3.09 -11.56
N GLY A 81 -19.80 2.67 -10.35
CA GLY A 81 -20.42 1.36 -10.13
C GLY A 81 -19.45 0.18 -10.27
N CYS A 82 -18.19 0.35 -9.86
CA CYS A 82 -17.24 -0.75 -9.79
C CYS A 82 -17.77 -1.89 -8.88
N PRO A 83 -17.86 -3.13 -9.36
CA PRO A 83 -18.40 -4.25 -8.59
C PRO A 83 -17.37 -4.88 -7.63
N HIS A 84 -16.10 -4.47 -7.72
CA HIS A 84 -15.03 -5.05 -6.92
C HIS A 84 -15.01 -4.46 -5.51
N PRO A 85 -14.63 -5.26 -4.50
CA PRO A 85 -14.44 -4.73 -3.16
C PRO A 85 -13.35 -3.66 -3.17
N HIS A 86 -13.46 -2.69 -2.28
CA HIS A 86 -12.47 -1.65 -2.08
C HIS A 86 -11.74 -1.88 -0.75
N VAL A 87 -10.52 -1.39 -0.65
CA VAL A 87 -9.77 -1.26 0.61
C VAL A 87 -9.34 0.20 0.75
N ILE A 88 -8.89 0.58 1.93
CA ILE A 88 -8.49 1.96 2.22
C ILE A 88 -7.05 1.97 2.75
N ASP A 89 -6.40 3.12 2.65
CA ASP A 89 -5.08 3.31 3.22
C ASP A 89 -5.07 2.94 4.71
N HIS A 90 -4.03 2.18 5.07
CA HIS A 90 -3.77 1.75 6.41
C HIS A 90 -3.32 2.94 7.25
N GLN A 91 -4.14 3.30 8.23
CA GLN A 91 -3.76 4.28 9.24
C GLN A 91 -3.24 3.58 10.49
N CYS A 92 -1.91 3.54 10.62
CA CYS A 92 -1.28 2.96 11.79
C CYS A 92 -1.41 3.90 12.99
N THR A 93 -2.16 3.46 14.01
CA THR A 93 -2.35 4.22 15.26
C THR A 93 -1.32 3.87 16.35
N ALA A 94 -0.41 2.92 16.10
CA ALA A 94 0.66 2.60 17.05
C ALA A 94 1.61 3.80 17.19
N PRO A 95 2.15 4.09 18.39
CA PRO A 95 3.06 5.22 18.59
C PRO A 95 4.27 5.14 17.67
N ASN A 96 4.75 6.30 17.19
CA ASN A 96 5.93 6.37 16.33
C ASN A 96 7.17 6.22 17.20
N ARG A 97 7.59 4.99 17.46
CA ARG A 97 8.88 4.76 18.11
C ARG A 97 9.96 4.93 17.04
N PRO A 98 10.92 5.87 17.19
CA PRO A 98 12.03 5.96 16.26
C PRO A 98 12.74 4.61 16.21
N ARG A 99 13.02 4.13 14.98
CA ARG A 99 13.82 2.92 14.79
C ARG A 99 15.17 3.20 15.47
N ALA A 100 15.53 2.43 16.50
CA ALA A 100 16.83 2.57 17.13
C ALA A 100 17.86 2.53 16.01
N ALA A 101 18.64 3.61 15.87
CA ALA A 101 19.76 3.61 14.95
C ALA A 101 20.61 2.40 15.34
N THR A 102 20.85 1.49 14.39
CA THR A 102 21.81 0.42 14.61
C THR A 102 23.12 1.12 14.91
N ALA A 103 23.50 1.19 16.18
CA ALA A 103 24.82 1.62 16.57
C ALA A 103 25.76 0.57 16.01
N THR A 104 26.33 0.85 14.85
CA THR A 104 27.55 0.18 14.40
C THR A 104 28.58 0.51 15.46
N ALA A 105 28.71 -0.36 16.46
CA ALA A 105 29.91 -0.45 17.26
C ALA A 105 31.03 -0.76 16.27
N GLN A 106 31.79 0.26 15.87
CA GLN A 106 33.11 0.02 15.32
C GLN A 106 33.96 -0.53 16.48
N PRO A 107 34.47 -1.77 16.42
CA PRO A 107 35.51 -2.18 17.32
C PRO A 107 36.76 -1.36 16.97
N GLY A 108 37.33 -0.68 17.96
CA GLY A 108 38.55 0.10 17.78
C GLY A 108 39.71 -0.76 17.28
N LEU A 109 40.68 -0.10 16.62
CA LEU A 109 42.03 -0.61 16.43
C LEU A 109 43.01 0.57 16.32
N PHE A 110 43.91 0.59 17.31
CA PHE A 110 45.21 1.26 17.46
C PHE A 110 45.28 2.79 17.56
#